data_AF-A0AAW7QN14-F1
#
_entry.id   AF-A0AAW7QN14-F1
#
_cell.length_a   1.000
_cell.length_b   1.000
_cell.length_c   1.000
_cell.angle_alpha   90.00
_cell.angle_beta   90.00
_cell.angle_gamma   90.00
#
_symmetry.space_group_name_H-M   'P 1'
#
loop_
_entity.id
_entity.type
_entity.pdbx_description
1 polymer ?
#
loop_
_entity_poly.entity_id
_entity_poly.type
_entity_poly.pdbx_seq_one_letter_code
_entity_poly.pdbx_strand_id
1 'polypeptide(L)'
;MANRWAFKSDVSFLEKISMGAVGTHRVFEHLRAQGHNPLELERGSMSFKIWKNIKIKRIRVPDILCVACGRRVESRAKTTFEISMSHSLSDPERGWDYGLNDSDFVALVICRRVSDRPIDW
;
A
#
# COMPACT_ATOMS: atom_id res chain seq x y z
N MET A 1 24.96 -25.21 -4.60
CA MET A 1 24.47 -23.96 -5.22
C MET A 1 23.99 -23.04 -4.10
N ALA A 2 24.65 -21.91 -3.89
CA ALA A 2 24.27 -20.98 -2.83
C ALA A 2 22.87 -20.44 -3.12
N ASN A 3 21.97 -20.63 -2.16
CA ASN A 3 20.60 -20.17 -2.18
C ASN A 3 20.60 -18.63 -2.22
N ARG A 4 20.64 -18.05 -3.43
CA ARG A 4 20.70 -16.59 -3.60
C ARG A 4 19.28 -16.04 -3.47
N TRP A 5 18.79 -15.96 -2.23
CA TRP A 5 17.54 -15.28 -1.95
C TRP A 5 17.77 -13.81 -2.29
N ALA A 6 17.14 -13.32 -3.35
CA ALA A 6 17.26 -11.94 -3.81
C ALA A 6 16.43 -11.01 -2.91
N PHE A 7 16.86 -10.86 -1.66
CA PHE A 7 16.27 -9.91 -0.74
C PHE A 7 16.68 -8.48 -1.11
N LYS A 8 15.76 -7.54 -0.90
CA LYS A 8 16.09 -6.11 -0.96
C LYS A 8 17.00 -5.76 0.23
N SER A 9 17.83 -4.73 0.07
CA SER A 9 18.50 -4.13 1.23
C SER A 9 17.47 -3.52 2.18
N ASP A 10 17.80 -3.43 3.47
CA ASP A 10 16.93 -2.83 4.48
C ASP A 10 16.53 -1.40 4.12
N VAL A 11 17.46 -0.63 3.53
CA VAL A 11 17.20 0.74 3.05
C VAL A 11 16.18 0.75 1.91
N SER A 12 16.38 -0.08 0.87
CA SER A 12 15.44 -0.14 -0.26
C SER A 12 14.07 -0.67 0.15
N PHE A 13 14.05 -1.55 1.16
CA PHE A 13 12.81 -2.04 1.74
C PHE A 13 12.10 -0.93 2.52
N LEU A 14 12.81 -0.21 3.39
CA LEU A 14 12.31 0.94 4.15
C LEU A 14 11.75 2.04 3.22
N GLU A 15 12.45 2.34 2.13
CA GLU A 15 11.99 3.26 1.09
C GLU A 15 10.61 2.90 0.55
N LYS A 16 10.41 1.62 0.21
CA LYS A 16 9.14 1.17 -0.39
C LYS A 16 7.98 1.23 0.58
N ILE A 17 8.18 0.78 1.82
CA ILE A 17 7.13 0.82 2.84
C ILE A 17 6.82 2.27 3.27
N SER A 18 7.83 3.15 3.27
CA SER A 18 7.64 4.58 3.58
C SER A 18 6.86 5.29 2.49
N MET A 19 7.20 5.04 1.22
CA MET A 19 6.45 5.54 0.08
C MET A 19 4.98 5.06 0.12
N GLY A 20 4.75 3.79 0.45
CA GLY A 20 3.41 3.23 0.63
C GLY A 20 2.61 4.00 1.69
N ALA A 21 3.19 4.17 2.89
CA ALA A 21 2.56 4.91 3.99
C ALA A 21 2.23 6.35 3.61
N VAL A 22 3.18 7.08 3.00
CA VAL A 22 2.97 8.46 2.54
C VAL A 22 1.87 8.54 1.49
N GLY A 23 1.83 7.61 0.53
CA GLY A 23 0.76 7.54 -0.45
C GLY A 23 -0.61 7.35 0.20
N THR A 24 -0.72 6.42 1.14
CA THR A 24 -1.98 6.17 1.87
C THR A 24 -2.42 7.39 2.67
N HIS A 25 -1.49 8.11 3.31
CA HIS A 25 -1.78 9.40 3.94
C HIS A 25 -2.41 10.40 2.95
N ARG A 26 -1.84 10.53 1.74
CA ARG A 26 -2.37 11.46 0.72
C ARG A 26 -3.73 11.04 0.19
N VAL A 27 -3.97 9.74 -0.03
CA VAL A 27 -5.31 9.25 -0.41
C VAL A 27 -6.32 9.60 0.68
N PHE A 28 -5.96 9.37 1.95
CA PHE A 28 -6.83 9.65 3.09
C PHE A 28 -7.20 11.13 3.16
N GLU A 29 -6.22 12.04 3.06
CA GLU A 29 -6.44 13.48 3.02
C GLU A 29 -7.32 13.90 1.84
N HIS A 30 -7.08 13.33 0.65
CA HIS A 30 -7.84 13.62 -0.56
C HIS A 30 -9.30 13.19 -0.42
N LEU A 31 -9.56 12.00 0.12
CA LEU A 31 -10.92 11.52 0.40
C LEU A 31 -11.63 12.44 1.40
N ARG A 32 -10.97 12.85 2.48
CA ARG A 32 -11.55 13.80 3.45
C ARG A 32 -11.88 15.14 2.81
N ALA A 33 -11.02 15.66 1.94
CA ALA A 33 -11.25 16.92 1.23
C ALA A 33 -12.48 16.86 0.31
N GLN A 34 -12.83 15.67 -0.19
CA GLN A 34 -14.06 15.42 -0.96
C GLN A 34 -15.31 15.17 -0.08
N GLY A 35 -15.19 15.26 1.25
CA GLY A 35 -16.31 15.05 2.18
C GLY A 35 -16.55 13.58 2.55
N HIS A 36 -15.64 12.66 2.20
CA HIS A 36 -15.72 11.29 2.67
C HIS A 36 -15.30 11.17 4.14
N ASN A 37 -15.71 10.07 4.79
CA ASN A 37 -15.28 9.69 6.13
C ASN A 37 -14.40 8.43 6.07
N PRO A 38 -13.14 8.53 5.62
CA PRO A 38 -12.24 7.39 5.52
C PRO A 38 -11.77 6.91 6.90
N LEU A 39 -11.52 5.60 7.00
CA LEU A 39 -10.95 4.90 8.14
C LEU A 39 -9.93 3.89 7.64
N GLU A 40 -8.85 3.70 8.40
CA GLU A 40 -7.80 2.71 8.09
C GLU A 40 -8.36 1.29 8.28
N LEU A 41 -8.57 0.56 7.18
CA LEU A 41 -9.08 -0.80 7.17
C LEU A 41 -7.96 -1.81 7.37
N GLU A 42 -6.88 -1.70 6.59
CA GLU A 42 -5.65 -2.44 6.83
C GLU A 42 -4.80 -1.68 7.86
N ARG A 43 -4.87 -2.12 9.12
CA ARG A 43 -4.18 -1.46 10.24
C ARG A 43 -2.67 -1.43 10.01
N GLY A 44 -2.09 -0.23 9.94
CA GLY A 44 -0.68 -0.01 9.64
C GLY A 44 -0.39 0.36 8.18
N SER A 45 -1.39 0.43 7.29
CA SER A 45 -1.23 0.91 5.91
C SER A 45 -0.73 2.36 5.82
N MET A 46 -0.92 3.16 6.89
CA MET A 46 -0.38 4.52 7.02
C MET A 46 0.98 4.57 7.76
N SER A 47 1.60 3.43 8.06
CA SER A 47 2.83 3.36 8.85
C SER A 47 3.88 2.47 8.22
N PHE A 48 5.13 2.93 8.16
CA PHE A 48 6.28 2.12 7.76
C PHE A 48 6.92 1.34 8.91
N LYS A 49 6.37 1.41 10.14
CA LYS A 49 6.87 0.65 11.29
C LYS A 49 6.44 -0.81 11.21
N ILE A 50 7.40 -1.72 11.32
CA ILE A 50 7.17 -3.16 11.29
C ILE A 50 7.32 -3.75 12.69
N TRP A 51 6.31 -4.49 13.13
CA TRP A 51 6.28 -5.13 14.44
C TRP A 51 6.64 -6.61 14.30
N LYS A 52 7.88 -6.98 14.65
CA LYS A 52 8.37 -8.36 14.49
C LYS A 52 7.54 -9.41 15.25
N ASN A 53 6.95 -9.04 16.38
CA ASN A 53 6.27 -9.97 17.28
C ASN A 53 4.74 -9.96 17.12
N ILE A 54 4.18 -9.13 16.23
CA ILE A 54 2.73 -9.09 16.00
C ILE A 54 2.43 -9.95 14.77
N LYS A 55 1.62 -10.99 14.97
CA LYS A 55 1.14 -11.83 13.87
C LYS A 55 0.19 -11.00 13.01
N ILE A 56 0.66 -10.54 11.86
CA ILE A 56 -0.16 -9.85 10.87
C ILE A 56 -1.18 -10.85 10.31
N LYS A 57 -2.46 -10.45 10.24
CA LYS A 57 -3.51 -11.28 9.62
C LYS A 57 -3.20 -11.42 8.13
N ARG A 58 -3.27 -12.64 7.60
CA ARG A 58 -2.95 -12.96 6.20
C ARG A 58 -4.06 -12.60 5.19
N ILE A 59 -5.07 -11.85 5.62
CA ILE A 59 -6.17 -11.48 4.75
C ILE A 59 -5.77 -10.20 4.02
N ARG A 60 -5.73 -10.26 2.69
CA ARG A 60 -5.54 -9.09 1.85
C ARG A 60 -6.87 -8.34 1.74
N VAL A 61 -6.86 -7.08 2.16
CA VAL A 61 -7.99 -6.14 2.06
C VAL A 61 -7.47 -4.79 1.56
N PRO A 62 -8.34 -3.94 1.00
CA PRO A 62 -7.96 -2.55 0.71
C PRO A 62 -7.50 -1.80 1.96
N ASP A 63 -6.64 -0.81 1.77
CA ASP A 63 -6.08 0.00 2.86
C ASP A 63 -7.14 0.82 3.62
N ILE A 64 -8.10 1.40 2.88
CA ILE A 64 -9.03 2.42 3.41
C ILE A 64 -10.48 1.98 3.19
N LEU A 65 -11.35 2.24 4.18
CA LEU A 65 -12.81 2.13 4.08
C LEU A 65 -13.46 3.49 4.38
N CYS A 66 -14.32 3.98 3.50
CA CYS A 66 -15.20 5.10 3.82
C CYS A 66 -16.43 4.61 4.57
N VAL A 67 -16.57 4.97 5.84
CA VAL A 67 -17.70 4.51 6.67
C VAL A 67 -19.03 5.18 6.31
N ALA A 68 -18.99 6.31 5.59
CA ALA A 68 -20.20 7.01 5.17
C ALA A 68 -20.88 6.35 3.96
N CYS A 69 -20.11 5.75 3.04
CA CYS A 69 -20.64 5.18 1.78
C CYS A 69 -20.25 3.72 1.54
N GLY A 70 -19.47 3.10 2.43
CA GLY A 70 -19.02 1.71 2.33
C GLY A 70 -17.96 1.45 1.25
N ARG A 71 -17.51 2.47 0.50
CA ARG A 71 -16.49 2.29 -0.53
C ARG A 71 -15.13 2.02 0.08
N ARG A 72 -14.42 1.02 -0.46
CA ARG A 72 -13.05 0.71 -0.09
C ARG A 72 -12.09 1.21 -1.15
N VAL A 73 -10.91 1.62 -0.70
CA VAL A 73 -9.88 2.19 -1.55
C VAL A 73 -8.53 1.55 -1.20
N GLU A 74 -7.88 0.98 -2.20
CA GLU A 74 -6.50 0.54 -2.13
C GLU A 74 -5.58 1.67 -2.59
N SER A 75 -4.60 2.02 -1.77
CA SER A 75 -3.59 3.03 -2.07
C SER A 75 -2.40 2.40 -2.77
N ARG A 76 -2.06 2.91 -3.95
CA ARG A 76 -0.89 2.46 -4.74
C ARG A 76 0.03 3.62 -4.99
N ALA A 77 1.00 3.79 -4.09
CA ALA A 77 2.07 4.77 -4.21
C ALA A 77 3.14 4.31 -5.20
N LYS A 78 3.50 5.18 -6.14
CA LYS A 78 4.47 4.89 -7.22
C LYS A 78 5.31 6.12 -7.54
N THR A 79 6.52 5.91 -8.05
CA THR A 79 7.39 7.00 -8.55
C THR A 79 7.03 7.42 -9.97
N THR A 80 6.44 6.50 -10.74
CA THR A 80 5.94 6.71 -12.10
C THR A 80 4.44 6.37 -12.11
N PHE A 81 3.67 7.00 -13.00
CA PHE A 81 2.23 6.80 -13.06
C PHE A 81 1.87 5.50 -13.80
N GLU A 82 2.23 4.36 -13.21
CA GLU A 82 2.00 3.03 -13.77
C GLU A 82 1.63 2.02 -12.68
N ILE A 83 0.86 1.01 -13.05
CA ILE A 83 0.65 -0.18 -12.21
C ILE A 83 1.66 -1.24 -12.64
N SER A 84 2.82 -1.26 -12.00
CA SER A 84 3.82 -2.34 -12.14
C SER A 84 3.90 -3.19 -10.86
N MET A 85 3.52 -4.46 -10.94
CA MET A 85 3.52 -5.38 -9.79
C MET A 85 3.64 -6.84 -10.21
N SER A 86 4.04 -7.69 -9.26
CA SER A 86 4.04 -9.14 -9.49
C SER A 86 2.62 -9.64 -9.62
N HIS A 87 2.36 -10.41 -10.66
CA HIS A 87 1.10 -11.09 -10.91
C HIS A 87 1.38 -12.56 -11.23
N SER A 88 0.56 -13.46 -10.72
CA SER A 88 0.61 -14.88 -11.05
C SER A 88 -0.72 -15.34 -11.61
N LEU A 89 -0.69 -16.00 -12.77
CA LEU A 89 -1.87 -16.67 -13.33
C LEU A 89 -2.11 -18.05 -12.69
N SER A 90 -1.07 -18.66 -12.14
CA SER A 90 -1.12 -20.01 -11.54
C SER A 90 -1.39 -20.00 -10.03
N ASP A 91 -1.22 -18.85 -9.38
CA ASP A 91 -1.42 -18.68 -7.94
C ASP A 91 -2.43 -17.54 -7.72
N PRO A 92 -3.72 -17.87 -7.50
CA PRO A 92 -4.77 -16.88 -7.34
C PRO A 92 -4.54 -15.89 -6.19
N GLU A 93 -3.84 -16.30 -5.12
CA GLU A 93 -3.50 -15.42 -3.99
C GLU A 93 -2.44 -14.36 -4.36
N ARG A 94 -1.78 -14.55 -5.50
CA ARG A 94 -0.82 -13.61 -6.08
C ARG A 94 -1.38 -12.88 -7.31
N GLY A 95 -2.71 -12.92 -7.48
CA GLY A 95 -3.42 -11.97 -8.33
C GLY A 95 -3.14 -10.53 -7.90
N TRP A 96 -3.12 -9.60 -8.86
CA TRP A 96 -2.84 -8.19 -8.53
C TRP A 96 -4.00 -7.54 -7.75
N ASP A 97 -5.19 -8.09 -7.98
CA ASP A 97 -6.52 -7.76 -7.47
C ASP A 97 -6.98 -8.69 -6.34
N TYR A 98 -6.14 -9.64 -5.90
CA TYR A 98 -6.51 -10.53 -4.81
C TYR A 98 -6.89 -9.73 -3.55
N GLY A 99 -8.10 -9.99 -3.02
CA GLY A 99 -8.66 -9.26 -1.89
C GLY A 99 -9.46 -7.99 -2.25
N LEU A 100 -9.50 -7.61 -3.53
CA LEU A 100 -10.34 -6.54 -4.06
C LEU A 100 -11.66 -7.09 -4.62
N ASN A 101 -12.70 -6.27 -4.58
CA ASN A 101 -13.97 -6.50 -5.25
C ASN A 101 -14.14 -5.49 -6.40
N ASP A 102 -15.04 -5.75 -7.34
CA ASP A 102 -15.34 -4.89 -8.50
C ASP A 102 -15.76 -3.45 -8.14
N SER A 103 -16.25 -3.24 -6.92
CA SER A 103 -16.69 -1.93 -6.42
C SER A 103 -15.62 -1.16 -5.65
N ASP A 104 -14.44 -1.76 -5.46
CA ASP A 104 -13.30 -1.11 -4.82
C ASP A 104 -12.58 -0.18 -5.80
N PHE A 105 -11.99 0.88 -5.26
CA PHE A 105 -11.18 1.80 -6.03
C PHE A 105 -9.70 1.56 -5.78
N VAL A 106 -8.89 1.76 -6.82
CA VAL A 106 -7.43 1.82 -6.70
C VAL A 106 -7.00 3.27 -6.88
N ALA A 107 -6.52 3.89 -5.81
CA ALA A 107 -5.98 5.24 -5.83
C ALA A 107 -4.49 5.20 -6.17
N LEU A 108 -4.13 5.65 -7.37
CA LEU A 108 -2.74 5.79 -7.79
C LEU A 108 -2.17 7.13 -7.33
N VAL A 109 -1.11 7.08 -6.53
CA VAL A 109 -0.44 8.28 -5.99
C VAL A 109 0.98 8.34 -6.51
N ILE A 110 1.34 9.47 -7.13
CA ILE A 110 2.72 9.73 -7.52
C ILE A 110 3.46 10.30 -6.31
N CYS A 111 4.47 9.57 -5.83
CA CYS A 111 5.38 10.01 -4.77
C CYS A 111 6.69 10.51 -5.38
N ARG A 112 7.25 11.58 -4.81
CA ARG A 112 8.52 12.15 -5.24
C ARG A 112 9.39 12.34 -4.03
N ARG A 113 10.60 11.81 -4.10
CA ARG A 113 11.57 11.95 -3.02
C ARG A 113 11.86 13.43 -2.76
N VAL A 114 11.72 13.85 -1.51
CA VAL A 114 11.93 15.26 -1.09
C VAL A 114 13.26 15.48 -0.39
N SER A 115 13.92 14.40 0.07
CA SER A 115 15.26 14.46 0.67
C SER A 115 16.02 13.14 0.50
N ASP A 116 17.26 13.05 0.99
CA ASP A 116 18.07 11.83 0.96
C ASP A 116 17.72 10.78 2.01
N ARG A 117 16.87 11.10 2.99
CA ARG A 117 16.43 10.10 3.97
C ARG A 117 15.44 9.13 3.29
N PRO A 118 15.51 7.83 3.60
CA PRO A 118 14.68 6.81 2.96
C PRO A 118 13.17 6.93 3.26
N ILE A 119 12.80 7.79 4.21
CA ILE A 119 11.42 8.04 4.62
C ILE A 119 10.82 9.32 4.04
N ASP A 120 11.63 10.12 3.34
CA ASP A 120 11.24 11.45 2.87
C ASP A 120 10.72 11.38 1.42
N TRP A 121 9.42 11.07 1.29
CA TRP A 121 8.66 10.91 0.04
C TRP A 121 7.52 11.93 -0.12
#